data_AF-A0A9W6XQG5-F1
#
_entry.id   AF-A0A9W6XQG5-F1
#
_cell.length_a   1.000
_cell.length_b   1.000
_cell.length_c   1.000
_cell.angle_alpha   90.00
_cell.angle_beta   90.00
_cell.angle_gamma   90.00
#
_symmetry.space_group_name_H-M   'P 1'
#
loop_
_entity.id
_entity.type
_entity.pdbx_description
1 polymer ?
#
loop_
_entity_poly.entity_id
_entity_poly.type
_entity_poly.pdbx_seq_one_letter_code
_entity_poly.pdbx_strand_id
1 'polypeptide(L)'
;MVTFPEQAEPPWGAAGKWHVDGAAYQHHVDSKESGLLLIFLFSDIGPGEGGTALSAGSHKWIARLLQKNEPRGMKGGAVSYQARQFRRREVVEVNGKAGDVMLVHPFLLHARSKNLGQKGVESVRIMCNPNVRLHHRMNLNRDDEDYSPVEQAIVDALEGPEQLK
;
A
#
# COMPACT_ATOMS: atom_id res chain seq x y z
N MET A 1 -5.28 13.87 0.97
CA MET A 1 -3.92 14.32 1.33
C MET A 1 -3.45 15.33 0.31
N VAL A 2 -3.02 16.51 0.78
CA VAL A 2 -2.47 17.57 -0.07
C VAL A 2 -0.98 17.71 0.24
N THR A 3 -0.14 17.88 -0.79
CA THR A 3 1.27 18.28 -0.63
C THR A 3 1.59 19.42 -1.59
N PHE A 4 2.39 20.37 -1.14
CA PHE A 4 2.82 21.51 -1.94
C PHE A 4 4.23 21.27 -2.48
N PRO A 5 4.55 21.80 -3.67
CA PRO A 5 5.93 21.89 -4.12
C PRO A 5 6.73 22.82 -3.17
N GLU A 6 8.06 22.80 -3.27
CA GLU A 6 8.99 23.65 -2.49
C GLU A 6 9.04 23.35 -0.98
N GLN A 7 8.27 22.38 -0.48
CA GLN A 7 8.32 21.92 0.91
C GLN A 7 9.27 20.73 1.12
N ALA A 8 10.04 20.36 0.10
CA ALA A 8 10.97 19.25 0.14
C ALA A 8 12.15 19.47 -0.81
N GLU A 9 13.32 18.99 -0.39
CA GLU A 9 14.55 19.03 -1.18
C GLU A 9 14.86 17.67 -1.82
N PRO A 10 15.51 17.64 -3.01
CA PRO A 10 16.05 16.43 -3.61
C PRO A 10 17.03 15.67 -2.68
N PRO A 11 17.26 14.37 -2.90
CA PRO A 11 16.63 13.51 -3.90
C PRO A 11 15.20 13.13 -3.50
N TRP A 12 14.42 12.67 -4.50
CA TRP A 12 13.07 12.14 -4.27
C TRP A 12 13.11 10.92 -3.34
N GLY A 13 12.05 10.75 -2.55
CA GLY A 13 11.87 9.58 -1.71
C GLY A 13 10.65 9.70 -0.82
N ALA A 14 10.43 8.66 0.00
CA ALA A 14 9.39 8.67 1.02
C ALA A 14 9.68 9.78 2.06
N ALA A 15 8.65 10.56 2.39
CA ALA A 15 8.67 11.59 3.42
C ALA A 15 7.73 11.28 4.60
N GLY A 16 6.97 10.18 4.51
CA GLY A 16 6.09 9.66 5.55
C GLY A 16 6.55 8.32 6.13
N LYS A 17 5.86 7.87 7.18
CA LYS A 17 6.06 6.54 7.74
C LYS A 17 5.42 5.49 6.83
N TRP A 18 6.18 4.46 6.48
CA TRP A 18 5.68 3.31 5.74
C TRP A 18 4.70 2.49 6.60
N HIS A 19 3.60 2.07 5.97
CA HIS A 19 2.53 1.32 6.61
C HIS A 19 1.68 0.56 5.58
N VAL A 20 0.77 -0.27 6.09
CA VAL A 20 -0.48 -0.64 5.44
C VAL A 20 -1.62 0.06 6.20
N ASP A 21 -2.74 0.32 5.54
CA ASP A 21 -3.92 0.87 6.22
C ASP A 21 -4.51 -0.14 7.20
N GLY A 22 -5.16 0.35 8.26
CA GLY A 22 -5.83 -0.51 9.24
C GLY A 22 -5.43 -0.33 10.70
N ALA A 23 -4.90 0.84 11.06
CA ALA A 23 -4.53 1.16 12.45
C ALA A 23 -5.64 0.94 13.50
N ALA A 24 -6.91 0.98 13.08
CA ALA A 24 -8.08 0.90 13.95
C ALA A 24 -8.62 -0.53 14.20
N TYR A 25 -8.02 -1.57 13.60
CA TYR A 25 -8.49 -2.95 13.80
C TYR A 25 -7.35 -3.96 13.99
N GLN A 26 -7.76 -5.16 14.41
CA GLN A 26 -6.91 -6.33 14.51
C GLN A 26 -6.78 -6.95 13.10
N HIS A 27 -5.59 -6.90 12.51
CA HIS A 27 -5.32 -7.50 11.23
C HIS A 27 -5.25 -9.02 11.33
N HIS A 28 -5.99 -9.66 10.44
CA HIS A 28 -5.85 -11.05 10.06
C HIS A 28 -5.50 -11.10 8.58
N VAL A 29 -4.99 -12.23 8.12
CA VAL A 29 -4.66 -12.42 6.69
C VAL A 29 -5.90 -12.29 5.80
N ASP A 30 -7.08 -12.58 6.34
CA ASP A 30 -8.39 -12.60 5.65
C ASP A 30 -9.30 -11.42 6.03
N SER A 31 -8.77 -10.40 6.73
CA SER A 31 -9.54 -9.26 7.23
C SER A 31 -10.37 -8.61 6.12
N LYS A 32 -11.70 -8.62 6.28
CA LYS A 32 -12.62 -7.92 5.36
C LYS A 32 -12.39 -6.40 5.34
N GLU A 33 -11.82 -5.85 6.41
CA GLU A 33 -11.42 -4.44 6.50
C GLU A 33 -10.29 -4.08 5.52
N SER A 34 -9.50 -5.05 5.09
CA SER A 34 -8.33 -4.89 4.21
C SER A 34 -8.68 -5.38 2.80
N GLY A 35 -9.71 -4.87 2.15
CA GLY A 35 -10.22 -5.43 0.89
C GLY A 35 -9.43 -4.99 -0.34
N LEU A 36 -9.30 -3.68 -0.53
CA LEU A 36 -8.58 -3.08 -1.66
C LEU A 36 -8.12 -1.67 -1.29
N LEU A 37 -6.93 -1.27 -1.71
CA LEU A 37 -6.48 0.11 -1.57
C LEU A 37 -6.71 0.84 -2.90
N LEU A 38 -7.51 1.90 -2.86
CA LEU A 38 -7.70 2.78 -4.01
C LEU A 38 -6.81 4.01 -3.84
N ILE A 39 -6.22 4.50 -4.92
CA ILE A 39 -5.49 5.77 -4.92
C ILE A 39 -6.09 6.67 -6.00
N PHE A 40 -6.88 7.65 -5.58
CA PHE A 40 -7.55 8.62 -6.43
C PHE A 40 -6.66 9.84 -6.65
N LEU A 41 -6.44 10.21 -7.90
CA LEU A 41 -5.70 11.41 -8.27
C LEU A 41 -6.69 12.53 -8.59
N PHE A 42 -6.65 13.62 -7.82
CA PHE A 42 -7.48 14.81 -8.06
C PHE A 42 -6.71 15.94 -8.75
N SER A 43 -5.41 15.74 -8.95
CA SER A 43 -4.52 16.61 -9.73
C SER A 43 -3.65 15.73 -10.62
N ASP A 44 -3.07 16.31 -11.67
CA ASP A 44 -2.00 15.66 -12.40
C ASP A 44 -0.79 15.43 -11.47
N ILE A 45 -0.14 14.27 -11.60
CA ILE A 45 1.05 13.92 -10.82
C ILE A 45 2.09 13.35 -11.78
N GLY A 46 3.10 14.15 -12.11
CA GLY A 46 4.28 13.69 -12.82
C GLY A 46 5.31 13.01 -11.91
N PRO A 47 6.38 12.44 -12.50
CA PRO A 47 7.51 11.90 -11.75
C PRO A 47 8.12 12.96 -10.82
N GLY A 48 8.31 12.59 -9.56
CA GLY A 48 8.84 13.45 -8.51
C GLY A 48 7.81 14.37 -7.85
N GLU A 49 6.56 14.42 -8.31
CA GLU A 49 5.57 15.43 -7.89
C GLU A 49 4.72 15.00 -6.68
N GLY A 50 5.23 14.06 -5.89
CA GLY A 50 4.66 13.74 -4.58
C GLY A 50 3.57 12.68 -4.61
N GLY A 51 3.56 11.83 -5.63
CA GLY A 51 2.69 10.67 -5.72
C GLY A 51 2.95 9.67 -4.59
N THR A 52 1.96 8.88 -4.20
CA THR A 52 2.16 7.88 -3.12
C THR A 52 3.29 6.94 -3.51
N ALA A 53 4.29 6.79 -2.64
CA ALA A 53 5.38 5.84 -2.83
C ALA A 53 4.90 4.44 -2.43
N LEU A 54 5.05 3.47 -3.32
CA LEU A 54 4.67 2.08 -3.16
C LEU A 54 5.92 1.20 -3.12
N SER A 55 5.98 0.25 -2.20
CA SER A 55 7.04 -0.77 -2.22
C SER A 55 6.53 -2.00 -2.96
N ALA A 56 6.95 -2.17 -4.22
CA ALA A 56 6.53 -3.30 -5.04
C ALA A 56 6.93 -4.64 -4.38
N GLY A 57 6.03 -5.63 -4.46
CA GLY A 57 6.21 -6.94 -3.84
C GLY A 57 6.02 -7.02 -2.32
N SER A 58 5.96 -5.89 -1.60
CA SER A 58 5.85 -5.90 -0.12
C SER A 58 4.57 -6.54 0.42
N HIS A 59 3.49 -6.59 -0.37
CA HIS A 59 2.23 -7.26 -0.03
C HIS A 59 2.43 -8.74 0.29
N LYS A 60 3.35 -9.42 -0.40
CA LYS A 60 3.67 -10.84 -0.14
C LYS A 60 4.33 -11.04 1.22
N TRP A 61 5.18 -10.10 1.63
CA TRP A 61 5.81 -10.14 2.95
C TRP A 61 4.80 -9.87 4.06
N ILE A 62 3.90 -8.90 3.89
CA ILE A 62 2.83 -8.63 4.85
C ILE A 62 1.87 -9.82 4.98
N ALA A 63 1.49 -10.47 3.88
CA ALA A 63 0.66 -11.69 3.93
C ALA A 63 1.29 -12.76 4.83
N ARG A 64 2.58 -13.06 4.64
CA ARG A 64 3.33 -14.02 5.47
C ARG A 64 3.47 -13.55 6.93
N LEU A 65 3.68 -12.25 7.14
CA LEU A 65 3.74 -11.68 8.50
C LEU A 65 2.43 -11.91 9.24
N LEU A 66 1.29 -11.65 8.60
CA LEU A 66 -0.04 -11.85 9.20
C LEU A 66 -0.31 -13.34 9.44
N GLN A 67 -0.03 -14.20 8.46
CA GLN A 67 -0.20 -15.66 8.59
C GLN A 67 0.57 -16.23 9.79
N LYS A 68 1.81 -15.77 10.03
CA LYS A 68 2.63 -16.21 11.17
C LYS A 68 2.07 -15.81 12.54
N ASN A 69 1.12 -14.87 12.57
CA ASN A 69 0.49 -14.38 13.80
C ASN A 69 -0.96 -14.87 13.95
N GLU A 70 -1.46 -15.71 13.05
CA GLU A 70 -2.75 -16.38 13.21
C GLU A 70 -2.70 -17.44 14.35
N PRO A 71 -3.83 -17.71 15.03
CA PRO A 71 -5.15 -17.09 14.87
C PRO A 71 -5.32 -15.78 15.66
N ARG A 72 -4.27 -15.31 16.35
CA ARG A 72 -4.35 -14.12 17.22
C ARG A 72 -4.47 -12.82 16.42
N GLY A 73 -3.89 -12.77 15.23
CA GLY A 73 -3.78 -11.56 14.42
C GLY A 73 -2.81 -10.52 15.01
N MET A 74 -2.74 -9.36 14.37
CA MET A 74 -1.82 -8.27 14.74
C MET A 74 -2.54 -6.93 14.85
N LYS A 75 -2.25 -6.15 15.90
CA LYS A 75 -2.70 -4.76 15.97
C LYS A 75 -2.08 -3.94 14.83
N GLY A 76 -2.83 -3.06 14.19
CA GLY A 76 -2.32 -2.27 13.04
C GLY A 76 -1.06 -1.45 13.32
N GLY A 77 -0.91 -0.93 14.54
CA GLY A 77 0.33 -0.28 14.98
C GLY A 77 1.55 -1.22 14.98
N ALA A 78 1.37 -2.49 15.33
CA ALA A 78 2.42 -3.51 15.31
C ALA A 78 2.78 -3.92 13.87
N VAL A 79 1.77 -4.05 12.99
CA VAL A 79 2.00 -4.27 11.54
C VAL A 79 2.82 -3.11 10.96
N SER A 80 2.42 -1.87 11.24
CA SER A 80 3.15 -0.67 10.82
C SER A 80 4.57 -0.57 11.37
N TYR A 81 4.79 -1.05 12.60
CA TYR A 81 6.13 -1.11 13.18
C TYR A 81 7.02 -2.10 12.42
N GLN A 82 6.54 -3.31 12.18
CA GLN A 82 7.24 -4.34 11.41
C GLN A 82 7.49 -3.87 9.97
N ALA A 83 6.50 -3.23 9.34
CA ALA A 83 6.60 -2.65 8.01
C ALA A 83 7.79 -1.69 7.86
N ARG A 84 8.12 -0.89 8.88
CA ARG A 84 9.25 0.04 8.82
C ARG A 84 10.60 -0.68 8.71
N GLN A 85 10.71 -1.89 9.27
CA GLN A 85 11.91 -2.71 9.25
C GLN A 85 12.09 -3.47 7.91
N PHE A 86 11.05 -3.56 7.08
CA PHE A 86 11.11 -4.26 5.81
C PHE A 86 12.11 -3.61 4.84
N ARG A 87 13.04 -4.40 4.28
CA ARG A 87 13.96 -3.94 3.23
C ARG A 87 13.21 -3.81 1.92
N ARG A 88 13.07 -2.58 1.43
CA ARG A 88 12.36 -2.26 0.19
C ARG A 88 13.32 -2.44 -0.97
N ARG A 89 13.03 -3.39 -1.85
CA ARG A 89 13.87 -3.68 -3.03
C ARG A 89 13.55 -2.73 -4.18
N GLU A 90 12.27 -2.43 -4.35
CA GLU A 90 11.77 -1.58 -5.41
C GLU A 90 10.72 -0.63 -4.83
N VAL A 91 10.92 0.67 -5.08
CA VAL A 91 10.01 1.74 -4.68
C VAL A 91 9.56 2.46 -5.95
N VAL A 92 8.25 2.50 -6.15
CA VAL A 92 7.60 3.12 -7.32
C VAL A 92 6.73 4.27 -6.85
N GLU A 93 6.74 5.38 -7.60
CA GLU A 93 5.83 6.48 -7.36
C GLU A 93 4.54 6.29 -8.16
N VAL A 94 3.39 6.59 -7.56
CA VAL A 94 2.14 6.71 -8.30
C VAL A 94 2.15 8.02 -9.10
N ASN A 95 2.17 7.89 -10.42
CA ASN A 95 2.01 9.01 -11.36
C ASN A 95 0.74 8.81 -12.20
N GLY A 96 0.19 9.89 -12.73
CA GLY A 96 -1.04 9.85 -13.53
C GLY A 96 -1.67 11.21 -13.74
N LYS A 97 -2.88 11.21 -14.31
CA LYS A 97 -3.70 12.40 -14.57
C LYS A 97 -4.81 12.54 -13.54
N ALA A 98 -5.30 13.77 -13.38
CA ALA A 98 -6.50 14.01 -12.59
C ALA A 98 -7.67 13.15 -13.12
N GLY A 99 -8.31 12.41 -12.23
CA GLY A 99 -9.37 11.44 -12.56
C GLY A 99 -8.90 9.98 -12.58
N ASP A 100 -7.59 9.71 -12.67
CA ASP A 100 -7.08 8.35 -12.60
C ASP A 100 -7.27 7.73 -11.21
N VAL A 101 -7.51 6.41 -11.20
CA VAL A 101 -7.62 5.61 -9.98
C VAL A 101 -6.71 4.39 -10.11
N MET A 102 -5.72 4.30 -9.22
CA MET A 102 -4.90 3.09 -9.11
C MET A 102 -5.56 2.10 -8.15
N LEU A 103 -5.71 0.85 -8.58
CA LEU A 103 -6.14 -0.26 -7.74
C LEU A 103 -4.90 -0.98 -7.22
N VAL A 104 -4.72 -1.01 -5.90
CA VAL A 104 -3.52 -1.53 -5.25
C VAL A 104 -3.90 -2.57 -4.21
N HIS A 105 -3.09 -3.63 -4.11
CA HIS A 105 -3.28 -4.65 -3.08
C HIS A 105 -3.27 -4.01 -1.67
N PRO A 106 -4.20 -4.37 -0.76
CA PRO A 106 -4.35 -3.73 0.56
C PRO A 106 -3.12 -3.89 1.46
N PHE A 107 -2.34 -4.95 1.23
CA PHE A 107 -1.08 -5.21 1.93
C PHE A 107 0.16 -4.51 1.34
N LEU A 108 0.03 -3.74 0.26
CA LEU A 108 1.18 -3.06 -0.32
C LEU A 108 1.63 -1.93 0.62
N LEU A 109 2.89 -2.01 1.07
CA LEU A 109 3.47 -0.95 1.88
C LEU A 109 3.54 0.34 1.08
N HIS A 110 3.06 1.40 1.70
CA HIS A 110 3.04 2.71 1.07
C HIS A 110 3.37 3.82 2.06
N ALA A 111 3.78 4.96 1.51
CA ALA A 111 4.08 6.16 2.25
C ALA A 111 3.82 7.41 1.39
N ARG A 112 3.58 8.54 2.06
CA ARG A 112 3.72 9.86 1.43
C ARG A 112 5.15 10.02 0.92
N SER A 113 5.33 10.54 -0.29
CA SER A 113 6.62 10.93 -0.85
C SER A 113 6.85 12.45 -0.77
N LYS A 114 8.05 12.89 -1.10
CA LYS A 114 8.39 14.29 -1.34
C LYS A 114 7.75 14.77 -2.63
N ASN A 115 7.25 16.00 -2.64
CA ASN A 115 6.84 16.69 -3.87
C ASN A 115 7.97 17.66 -4.26
N LEU A 116 8.65 17.33 -5.35
CA LEU A 116 9.75 18.10 -5.95
C LEU A 116 9.32 18.80 -7.26
N GLY A 117 8.01 18.93 -7.48
CA GLY A 117 7.50 19.56 -8.70
C GLY A 117 7.95 21.01 -8.83
N GLN A 118 8.20 21.44 -10.06
CA GLN A 118 8.76 22.76 -10.38
C GLN A 118 7.79 23.65 -11.19
N LYS A 119 6.52 23.25 -11.30
CA LYS A 119 5.48 23.99 -12.07
C LYS A 119 4.68 24.95 -11.19
N GLY A 120 5.19 25.35 -10.03
CA GLY A 120 4.48 26.20 -9.08
C GLY A 120 3.15 25.58 -8.65
N VAL A 121 2.06 26.35 -8.69
CA VAL A 121 0.73 25.90 -8.22
C VAL A 121 0.22 24.63 -8.92
N GLU A 122 0.64 24.36 -10.15
CA GLU A 122 0.25 23.15 -10.90
C GLU A 122 0.89 21.87 -10.32
N SER A 123 1.98 22.00 -9.56
CA SER A 123 2.59 20.88 -8.84
C SER A 123 1.95 20.65 -7.47
N VAL A 124 0.91 21.40 -7.07
CA VAL A 124 0.14 21.08 -5.85
C VAL A 124 -0.58 19.75 -6.05
N ARG A 125 -0.20 18.76 -5.25
CA ARG A 125 -0.74 17.41 -5.36
C ARG A 125 -1.94 17.23 -4.45
N ILE A 126 -3.05 16.78 -5.01
CA ILE A 126 -4.28 16.44 -4.26
C ILE A 126 -4.65 14.99 -4.59
N MET A 127 -4.68 14.11 -3.59
CA MET A 127 -5.05 12.70 -3.76
C MET A 127 -5.76 12.13 -2.54
N CYS A 128 -6.44 11.01 -2.68
CA CYS A 128 -7.03 10.26 -1.56
C CYS A 128 -6.75 8.77 -1.70
N ASN A 129 -6.49 8.11 -0.56
CA ASN A 129 -6.15 6.70 -0.51
C ASN A 129 -7.13 5.94 0.40
N PRO A 130 -8.42 5.78 0.04
CA PRO A 130 -9.34 5.06 0.91
C PRO A 130 -9.10 3.55 0.81
N ASN A 131 -9.10 2.89 1.96
CA ASN A 131 -9.19 1.44 2.04
C ASN A 131 -10.67 1.01 1.88
N VAL A 132 -10.90 0.05 1.00
CA VAL A 132 -12.19 -0.55 0.70
C VAL A 132 -12.39 -1.79 1.55
N ARG A 133 -13.50 -1.82 2.28
CA ARG A 133 -13.95 -2.97 3.06
C ARG A 133 -14.77 -3.92 2.16
N LEU A 134 -14.51 -5.22 2.29
CA LEU A 134 -15.31 -6.29 1.70
C LEU A 134 -16.58 -6.58 2.52
N HIS A 135 -17.62 -7.10 1.86
CA HIS A 135 -18.84 -7.56 2.53
C HIS A 135 -18.59 -8.77 3.45
N HIS A 136 -17.72 -9.68 3.01
CA HIS A 136 -17.32 -10.90 3.72
C HIS A 136 -15.79 -10.95 3.88
N ARG A 137 -15.31 -11.82 4.77
CA ARG A 137 -13.87 -12.13 4.86
C ARG A 137 -13.40 -12.77 3.55
N MET A 138 -12.12 -12.60 3.24
CA MET A 138 -11.50 -13.29 2.11
C MET A 138 -11.57 -14.80 2.33
N ASN A 139 -11.76 -15.56 1.26
CA ASN A 139 -11.61 -17.01 1.31
C ASN A 139 -10.28 -17.39 0.64
N LEU A 140 -9.30 -17.77 1.47
CA LEU A 140 -7.95 -18.14 1.03
C LEU A 140 -7.75 -19.66 0.90
N ASN A 141 -8.84 -20.43 1.00
CA ASN A 141 -8.85 -21.89 0.86
C ASN A 141 -10.12 -22.31 0.09
N ARG A 142 -10.24 -21.86 -1.15
CA ARG A 142 -11.32 -22.21 -2.06
C ARG A 142 -11.04 -23.55 -2.73
N ASP A 143 -12.05 -24.41 -2.80
CA ASP A 143 -11.96 -25.71 -3.48
C ASP A 143 -11.97 -25.57 -5.01
N ASP A 144 -12.55 -24.48 -5.54
CA ASP A 144 -12.71 -24.20 -6.97
C ASP A 144 -11.59 -23.34 -7.57
N GLU A 145 -10.61 -22.92 -6.76
CA GLU A 145 -9.51 -22.03 -7.12
C GLU A 145 -9.94 -20.67 -7.73
N ASP A 146 -11.22 -20.29 -7.64
CA ASP A 146 -11.73 -19.03 -8.20
C ASP A 146 -11.46 -17.86 -7.26
N TYR A 147 -10.19 -17.54 -7.05
CA TYR A 147 -9.75 -16.45 -6.20
C TYR A 147 -9.87 -15.09 -6.90
N SER A 148 -10.30 -14.06 -6.15
CA SER A 148 -10.12 -12.68 -6.61
C SER A 148 -8.63 -12.36 -6.77
N PRO A 149 -8.23 -11.34 -7.57
CA PRO A 149 -6.83 -10.97 -7.70
C PRO A 149 -6.12 -10.63 -6.37
N VAL A 150 -6.87 -10.15 -5.37
CA VAL A 150 -6.35 -9.89 -4.03
C VAL A 150 -6.11 -11.21 -3.28
N GLU A 151 -7.08 -12.12 -3.30
CA GLU A 151 -6.95 -13.45 -2.68
C GLU A 151 -5.81 -14.25 -3.32
N GLN A 152 -5.76 -14.30 -4.66
CA GLN A 152 -4.72 -15.02 -5.40
C GLN A 152 -3.32 -14.53 -5.04
N ALA A 153 -3.12 -13.21 -4.96
CA ALA A 153 -1.81 -12.64 -4.59
C ALA A 153 -1.37 -13.01 -3.17
N ILE A 154 -2.32 -13.26 -2.26
CA ILE A 154 -2.07 -13.75 -0.91
C ILE A 154 -1.74 -15.25 -0.96
N VAL A 155 -2.55 -16.07 -1.63
CA VAL A 155 -2.31 -17.52 -1.80
C VAL A 155 -0.92 -17.78 -2.40
N ASP A 156 -0.60 -17.13 -3.52
CA ASP A 156 0.71 -17.21 -4.17
C ASP A 156 1.87 -16.85 -3.24
N ALA A 157 1.65 -15.88 -2.34
CA ALA A 157 2.66 -15.47 -1.38
C ALA A 157 2.87 -16.52 -0.27
N LEU A 158 1.82 -17.20 0.16
CA LEU A 158 1.87 -18.20 1.22
C LEU A 158 2.44 -19.53 0.72
N GLU A 159 2.18 -19.90 -0.54
CA GLU A 159 2.68 -21.13 -1.16
C GLU A 159 4.09 -20.96 -1.76
N GLY A 160 4.40 -19.76 -2.25
CA GLY A 160 5.68 -19.48 -2.89
C GLY A 160 6.87 -19.42 -1.90
N PRO A 161 8.10 -19.66 -2.39
CA PRO A 161 9.30 -19.68 -1.55
C PRO A 161 9.50 -18.36 -0.78
N GLU A 162 10.00 -18.48 0.44
CA GLU A 162 10.27 -17.32 1.30
C GLU A 162 11.40 -16.48 0.66
N GLN A 163 11.10 -15.24 0.28
CA GLN A 163 12.12 -14.35 -0.24
C GLN A 163 13.01 -13.91 0.93
N LEU A 164 14.26 -14.39 0.94
CA LEU A 164 15.26 -14.11 1.98
C LEU A 164 15.37 -12.60 2.30
N LYS A 165 15.48 -12.32 3.61
CA LYS A 165 15.47 -10.98 4.23
C LYS A 165 16.52 -10.01 3.68
#